data_AF-A0A059CUX4-F1
#
_entry.id   AF-A0A059CUX4-F1
#
_cell.length_a   1.000
_cell.length_b   1.000
_cell.length_c   1.000
_cell.angle_alpha   90.00
_cell.angle_beta   90.00
_cell.angle_gamma   90.00
#
_symmetry.space_group_name_H-M   'P 1'
#
loop_
_entity.id
_entity.type
_entity.pdbx_description
1 polymer ?
#
loop_
_entity_poly.entity_id
_entity_poly.type
_entity_poly.pdbx_seq_one_letter_code
_entity_poly.pdbx_strand_id
1 'polypeptide(L)'
;MRKQEEDKHEEWIEKKRNSLMIAATVIAAMAYQAGLNPPGGVWDNDQKAKDGSILHFAGTSILAANYRGGYPTFWISNTVSFLASLSTIFLLMSGLPLRKKVLMWILMATTWATITSMALTYLQSMTALLSLTTKPEDGKPNSRVVSYSLYVWIGIVAIVFLVHIVRFLAMVLRNVKDSQKLKKWISGCVSWCRSRGNIKIWCIHLVGQRITA
;
A
#
# COMPACT_ATOMS: atom_id res chain seq x y z
N MET A 1 35.35 8.68 -11.25
CA MET A 1 34.23 7.93 -11.84
C MET A 1 33.21 7.49 -10.79
N ARG A 2 33.57 6.70 -9.76
CA ARG A 2 32.63 6.23 -8.70
C ARG A 2 31.81 7.33 -8.01
N LYS A 3 32.43 8.46 -7.66
CA LYS A 3 31.75 9.58 -6.99
C LYS A 3 30.68 10.26 -7.87
N GLN A 4 30.93 10.39 -9.17
CA GLN A 4 29.94 10.92 -10.13
C GLN A 4 28.75 9.98 -10.34
N GLU A 5 28.92 8.66 -10.21
CA GLU A 5 27.80 7.71 -10.28
C GLU A 5 26.95 7.73 -9.01
N GLU A 6 27.58 7.88 -7.84
CA GLU A 6 26.88 8.02 -6.56
C GLU A 6 26.05 9.32 -6.52
N ASP A 7 26.63 10.45 -6.91
CA ASP A 7 25.94 11.74 -6.94
C ASP A 7 24.72 11.71 -7.88
N LYS A 8 24.87 11.13 -9.08
CA LYS A 8 23.76 10.94 -10.04
C LYS A 8 22.66 10.03 -9.49
N HIS A 9 23.02 9.00 -8.72
CA HIS A 9 22.04 8.09 -8.13
C HIS A 9 21.23 8.76 -7.01
N GLU A 10 21.86 9.60 -6.20
CA GLU A 10 21.19 10.37 -5.15
C GLU A 10 20.21 11.40 -5.72
N GLU A 11 20.63 12.15 -6.74
CA GLU A 11 19.77 13.11 -7.44
C GLU A 11 18.51 12.41 -8.02
N TRP A 12 18.68 11.24 -8.61
CA TRP A 12 17.56 10.46 -9.14
C TRP A 12 16.59 9.98 -8.05
N ILE A 13 17.10 9.55 -6.90
CA ILE A 13 16.27 9.14 -5.75
C ILE A 13 15.49 10.35 -5.22
N GLU A 14 16.14 11.50 -5.07
CA GLU A 14 15.49 12.72 -4.57
C GLU A 14 14.40 13.21 -5.53
N LYS A 15 14.69 13.24 -6.84
CA LYS A 15 13.70 13.61 -7.86
C LYS A 15 12.46 12.70 -7.78
N LYS A 16 12.66 11.38 -7.64
CA LYS A 16 11.55 10.43 -7.46
C LYS A 16 10.78 10.67 -6.17
N ARG A 17 11.47 10.95 -5.06
CA ARG A 17 10.84 11.29 -3.77
C ARG A 17 9.93 12.51 -3.91
N ASN A 18 10.43 13.56 -4.54
CA ASN A 18 9.69 14.81 -4.73
C ASN A 18 8.47 14.61 -5.63
N SER A 19 8.60 13.89 -6.74
CA SER A 19 7.45 13.54 -7.59
C SER A 19 6.41 12.71 -6.84
N LEU A 20 6.83 11.74 -6.02
CA LEU A 20 5.92 10.90 -5.25
C LEU A 20 5.18 11.70 -4.18
N MET A 21 5.88 12.60 -3.50
CA MET A 21 5.29 13.48 -2.50
C MET A 21 4.23 14.38 -3.13
N ILE A 22 4.51 14.97 -4.29
CA ILE A 22 3.53 15.79 -5.04
C ILE A 22 2.30 14.94 -5.40
N ALA A 23 2.49 13.75 -5.98
CA ALA A 23 1.39 12.87 -6.36
C ALA A 23 0.53 12.47 -5.14
N ALA A 24 1.16 12.12 -4.01
CA ALA A 24 0.46 11.77 -2.79
C ALA A 24 -0.35 12.95 -2.23
N THR A 25 0.21 14.16 -2.23
CA THR A 25 -0.52 15.37 -1.80
C THR A 25 -1.73 15.65 -2.70
N VAL A 26 -1.59 15.51 -4.02
CA VAL A 26 -2.70 15.69 -4.97
C VAL A 26 -3.80 14.66 -4.71
N ILE A 27 -3.45 13.38 -4.54
CA ILE A 27 -4.45 12.33 -4.28
C ILE A 27 -5.13 12.54 -2.92
N ALA A 28 -4.38 12.92 -1.88
CA ALA A 28 -4.94 13.25 -0.58
C ALA A 28 -5.95 14.42 -0.69
N ALA A 29 -5.59 15.48 -1.41
CA ALA A 29 -6.48 16.61 -1.63
C ALA A 29 -7.76 16.19 -2.37
N MET A 30 -7.63 15.43 -3.47
CA MET A 30 -8.79 14.94 -4.21
C MET A 30 -9.69 14.04 -3.36
N ALA A 31 -9.12 13.15 -2.54
CA ALA A 31 -9.89 12.25 -1.67
C ALA A 31 -10.58 13.03 -0.53
N TYR A 32 -9.93 14.05 0.03
CA TYR A 32 -10.54 14.97 0.98
C TYR A 32 -11.73 15.71 0.38
N GLN A 33 -11.56 16.26 -0.83
CA GLN A 33 -12.65 16.95 -1.55
C GLN A 33 -13.81 16.01 -1.84
N ALA A 34 -13.54 14.79 -2.31
CA ALA A 34 -14.58 13.78 -2.57
C ALA A 34 -15.28 13.29 -1.29
N GLY A 35 -14.61 13.34 -0.14
CA GLY A 35 -15.21 13.01 1.15
C GLY A 35 -16.17 14.09 1.67
N LEU A 36 -15.81 15.36 1.50
CA LEU A 36 -16.68 16.49 1.88
C LEU A 36 -17.85 16.65 0.91
N ASN A 37 -17.58 16.53 -0.37
CA ASN A 37 -18.54 16.70 -1.45
C ASN A 37 -18.66 15.38 -2.21
N PRO A 38 -19.46 14.43 -1.71
CA PRO A 38 -19.63 13.15 -2.38
C PRO A 38 -20.22 13.35 -3.78
N PRO A 39 -19.94 12.42 -4.71
CA PRO A 39 -20.51 12.42 -6.04
C PRO A 39 -22.04 12.51 -5.99
N GLY A 40 -22.61 13.47 -6.71
CA GLY A 40 -24.05 13.75 -6.66
C GLY A 40 -24.47 14.72 -5.55
N GLY A 41 -23.55 15.14 -4.69
CA GLY A 41 -23.75 16.18 -3.68
C GLY A 41 -24.42 15.70 -2.39
N VAL A 42 -24.76 16.68 -1.57
CA VAL A 42 -25.54 16.53 -0.34
C VAL A 42 -26.86 17.26 -0.51
N TRP A 43 -27.87 16.88 0.26
CA TRP A 43 -29.15 17.59 0.27
C TRP A 43 -28.97 19.00 0.85
N ASP A 44 -29.39 20.03 0.12
CA ASP A 44 -29.29 21.42 0.58
C ASP A 44 -30.31 21.76 1.69
N ASN A 45 -31.47 21.10 1.67
CA ASN A 45 -32.57 21.30 2.62
C ASN A 45 -33.17 19.97 3.06
N ASP A 46 -33.81 19.96 4.23
CA ASP A 46 -34.56 18.82 4.74
C ASP A 46 -35.64 18.37 3.75
N GLN A 47 -35.52 17.14 3.26
CA GLN A 47 -36.50 16.52 2.39
C GLN A 47 -37.62 15.93 3.24
N LYS A 48 -38.85 16.43 3.06
CA LYS A 48 -40.03 15.98 3.80
C LYS A 48 -40.88 15.01 2.97
N ALA A 49 -41.39 13.97 3.61
CA ALA A 49 -42.43 13.12 3.06
C ALA A 49 -43.80 13.83 3.04
N LYS A 50 -44.78 13.21 2.35
CA LYS A 50 -46.15 13.74 2.25
C LYS A 50 -46.87 13.85 3.59
N ASP A 51 -46.45 13.07 4.59
CA ASP A 51 -46.98 13.09 5.96
C ASP A 51 -46.27 14.13 6.86
N GLY A 52 -45.32 14.89 6.31
CA GLY A 52 -44.55 15.90 7.04
C GLY A 52 -43.33 15.35 7.78
N SER A 53 -43.08 14.03 7.77
CA SER A 53 -41.87 13.43 8.36
C SER A 53 -40.63 13.73 7.53
N ILE A 54 -39.46 13.82 8.15
CA ILE A 54 -38.19 14.09 7.45
C ILE A 54 -37.65 12.78 6.87
N LEU A 55 -37.49 12.72 5.55
CA LEU A 55 -36.88 11.59 4.82
C LEU A 55 -35.35 11.69 4.81
N HIS A 56 -34.84 12.88 4.49
CA HIS A 56 -33.40 13.15 4.45
C HIS A 56 -33.13 14.51 5.07
N PHE A 57 -32.18 14.55 6.00
CA PHE A 57 -31.71 15.80 6.58
C PHE A 57 -30.78 16.54 5.62
N ALA A 58 -30.80 17.87 5.67
CA ALA A 58 -29.79 18.69 5.02
C ALA A 58 -28.38 18.22 5.41
N GLY A 59 -27.46 18.20 4.44
CA GLY A 59 -26.10 17.68 4.61
C GLY A 59 -25.97 16.15 4.48
N THR A 60 -27.07 15.41 4.33
CA THR A 60 -26.99 13.97 4.04
C THR A 60 -26.61 13.75 2.57
N SER A 61 -25.74 12.77 2.29
CA SER A 61 -25.31 12.49 0.92
C SER A 61 -26.46 11.97 0.05
N ILE A 62 -26.66 12.59 -1.12
CA ILE A 62 -27.63 12.15 -2.14
C ILE A 62 -27.23 10.78 -2.69
N LEU A 63 -25.93 10.51 -2.76
CA LEU A 63 -25.36 9.22 -3.14
C LEU A 63 -25.84 8.07 -2.23
N ALA A 64 -25.89 8.32 -0.92
CA ALA A 64 -26.32 7.33 0.06
C ALA A 64 -27.78 6.90 -0.14
N ALA A 65 -28.63 7.85 -0.52
CA ALA A 65 -30.05 7.62 -0.75
C ALA A 65 -30.31 6.82 -2.05
N ASN A 66 -29.54 7.10 -3.12
CA ASN A 66 -29.82 6.58 -4.46
C ASN A 66 -28.97 5.36 -4.86
N TYR A 67 -27.79 5.17 -4.26
CA TYR A 67 -26.85 4.10 -4.63
C TYR A 67 -26.40 3.29 -3.42
N ARG A 68 -27.37 2.65 -2.75
CA ARG A 68 -27.19 1.94 -1.47
C ARG A 68 -26.13 0.83 -1.52
N GLY A 69 -25.94 0.19 -2.67
CA GLY A 69 -25.00 -0.92 -2.86
C GLY A 69 -23.53 -0.49 -2.97
N GLY A 70 -23.23 0.59 -3.72
CA GLY A 70 -21.84 1.03 -3.91
C GLY A 70 -21.43 2.26 -3.11
N TYR A 71 -22.35 2.91 -2.39
CA TYR A 71 -22.03 3.97 -1.43
C TYR A 71 -21.00 3.51 -0.35
N PRO A 72 -21.14 2.32 0.28
CA PRO A 72 -20.13 1.83 1.21
C PRO A 72 -18.77 1.61 0.53
N THR A 73 -18.78 1.05 -0.68
CA THR A 73 -17.55 0.81 -1.45
C THR A 73 -16.82 2.11 -1.78
N PHE A 74 -17.56 3.14 -2.19
CA PHE A 74 -17.02 4.48 -2.43
C PHE A 74 -16.34 5.05 -1.18
N TRP A 75 -16.99 4.99 -0.02
CA TRP A 75 -16.42 5.52 1.23
C TRP A 75 -15.18 4.76 1.68
N ILE A 76 -15.20 3.43 1.57
CA ILE A 76 -14.05 2.60 1.92
C ILE A 76 -12.87 2.92 1.00
N SER A 77 -13.08 2.93 -0.31
CA SER A 77 -12.00 3.18 -1.27
C SER A 77 -11.45 4.60 -1.16
N ASN A 78 -12.31 5.59 -0.91
CA ASN A 78 -11.88 6.99 -0.72
C ASN A 78 -11.06 7.16 0.58
N THR A 79 -11.48 6.51 1.66
CA THR A 79 -10.77 6.57 2.94
C THR A 79 -9.42 5.87 2.85
N VAL A 80 -9.37 4.71 2.18
CA VAL A 80 -8.11 3.97 1.96
C VAL A 80 -7.14 4.80 1.12
N SER A 81 -7.58 5.45 0.03
CA SER A 81 -6.70 6.29 -0.79
C SER A 81 -6.20 7.51 -0.04
N PHE A 82 -7.03 8.11 0.83
CA PHE A 82 -6.65 9.23 1.67
C PHE A 82 -5.59 8.83 2.71
N LEU A 83 -5.86 7.78 3.50
CA LEU A 83 -4.95 7.30 4.54
C LEU A 83 -3.63 6.77 3.97
N ALA A 84 -3.67 6.06 2.84
CA ALA A 84 -2.47 5.58 2.17
C ALA A 84 -1.61 6.74 1.59
N SER A 85 -2.26 7.79 1.08
CA SER A 85 -1.57 9.02 0.66
C SER A 85 -0.90 9.74 1.84
N LEU A 86 -1.62 9.92 2.95
CA LEU A 86 -1.04 10.52 4.16
C LEU A 86 0.13 9.70 4.70
N SER A 87 -0.01 8.37 4.75
CA SER A 87 1.07 7.46 5.16
C SER A 87 2.31 7.63 4.26
N THR A 88 2.10 7.78 2.95
CA THR A 88 3.18 8.03 1.99
C THR A 88 3.85 9.37 2.25
N ILE A 89 3.10 10.45 2.49
CA ILE A 89 3.64 11.77 2.82
C ILE A 89 4.46 11.71 4.12
N PHE A 90 3.93 11.11 5.18
CA PHE A 90 4.65 10.93 6.44
C PHE A 90 5.95 10.14 6.26
N LEU A 91 5.92 9.04 5.51
CA LEU A 91 7.11 8.23 5.22
C LEU A 91 8.17 9.01 4.43
N LEU A 92 7.77 9.85 3.48
CA LEU A 92 8.69 10.67 2.69
C LEU A 92 9.24 11.84 3.50
N MET A 93 8.42 12.45 4.38
CA MET A 93 8.81 13.56 5.26
C MET A 93 9.72 13.12 6.41
N SER A 94 9.60 11.86 6.86
CA SER A 94 10.40 11.31 7.97
C SER A 94 11.91 11.22 7.68
N GLY A 95 12.37 11.59 6.48
CA GLY A 95 13.79 11.63 6.13
C GLY A 95 14.47 10.26 6.17
N LEU A 96 13.71 9.16 6.26
CA LEU A 96 14.25 7.82 6.35
C LEU A 96 15.04 7.50 5.07
N PRO A 97 16.22 6.86 5.19
CA PRO A 97 17.05 6.57 4.03
C PRO A 97 16.32 5.60 3.09
N LEU A 98 15.84 6.13 1.96
CA LEU A 98 15.23 5.39 0.84
C LEU A 98 16.12 4.29 0.26
N ARG A 99 17.39 4.25 0.68
CA ARG A 99 18.36 3.19 0.38
C ARG A 99 17.95 1.83 0.94
N LYS A 100 17.11 1.74 1.97
CA LYS A 100 16.63 0.45 2.47
C LYS A 100 15.62 -0.14 1.49
N LYS A 101 15.97 -1.29 0.89
CA LYS A 101 15.09 -2.05 -0.03
C LYS A 101 13.67 -2.22 0.51
N VAL A 102 13.52 -2.45 1.81
CA VAL A 102 12.21 -2.59 2.49
C VAL A 102 11.38 -1.30 2.43
N LEU A 103 11.99 -0.14 2.66
CA LEU A 103 11.30 1.16 2.64
C LEU A 103 10.84 1.52 1.22
N MET A 104 11.69 1.28 0.21
CA MET A 104 11.27 1.42 -1.20
C MET A 104 10.10 0.50 -1.55
N TRP A 105 10.11 -0.73 -1.04
CA TRP A 105 9.01 -1.67 -1.22
C TRP A 105 7.71 -1.22 -0.56
N ILE A 106 7.79 -0.68 0.66
CA ILE A 106 6.63 -0.13 1.37
C ILE A 106 6.07 1.05 0.59
N LEU A 107 6.89 2.02 0.19
CA LEU A 107 6.45 3.18 -0.59
C LEU A 107 5.85 2.79 -1.93
N MET A 108 6.44 1.80 -2.60
CA MET A 108 5.89 1.25 -3.83
C MET A 108 4.51 0.63 -3.57
N ALA A 109 4.39 -0.22 -2.54
CA ALA A 109 3.12 -0.87 -2.20
C ALA A 109 2.03 0.14 -1.80
N THR A 110 2.35 1.14 -0.96
CA THR A 110 1.39 2.19 -0.57
C THR A 110 0.95 3.00 -1.78
N THR A 111 1.88 3.37 -2.67
CA THR A 111 1.56 4.13 -3.89
C THR A 111 0.63 3.35 -4.82
N TRP A 112 0.91 2.07 -5.06
CA TRP A 112 0.04 1.22 -5.87
C TRP A 112 -1.34 1.05 -5.22
N ALA A 113 -1.40 0.81 -3.91
CA ALA A 113 -2.67 0.74 -3.18
C ALA A 113 -3.46 2.06 -3.27
N THR A 114 -2.79 3.20 -3.16
CA THR A 114 -3.40 4.53 -3.33
C THR A 114 -3.99 4.70 -4.72
N ILE A 115 -3.20 4.47 -5.79
CA ILE A 115 -3.63 4.68 -7.18
C ILE A 115 -4.84 3.80 -7.50
N THR A 116 -4.79 2.54 -7.09
CA THR A 116 -5.84 1.55 -7.37
C THR A 116 -7.13 1.87 -6.60
N SER A 117 -7.01 2.21 -5.32
CA SER A 117 -8.15 2.63 -4.50
C SER A 117 -8.77 3.92 -5.03
N MET A 118 -7.95 4.89 -5.46
CA MET A 118 -8.45 6.17 -5.99
C MET A 118 -9.20 6.01 -7.30
N ALA A 119 -8.69 5.18 -8.22
CA ALA A 119 -9.40 4.91 -9.46
C ALA A 119 -10.68 4.09 -9.23
N LEU A 120 -10.72 3.19 -8.23
CA LEU A 120 -11.97 2.55 -7.82
C LEU A 120 -13.01 3.57 -7.30
N THR A 121 -12.58 4.52 -6.47
CA THR A 121 -13.44 5.63 -5.99
C THR A 121 -14.03 6.43 -7.15
N TYR A 122 -13.21 6.80 -8.14
CA TYR A 122 -13.65 7.53 -9.32
C TYR A 122 -14.69 6.74 -10.13
N LEU A 123 -14.50 5.43 -10.27
CA LEU A 123 -15.41 4.56 -11.00
C LEU A 123 -16.76 4.37 -10.29
N GLN A 124 -16.76 4.23 -8.96
CA GLN A 124 -18.00 4.19 -8.16
C GLN A 124 -18.76 5.52 -8.24
N SER A 125 -18.03 6.63 -8.17
CA SER A 125 -18.56 7.98 -8.37
C SER A 125 -19.28 8.13 -9.72
N MET A 126 -18.62 7.70 -10.81
CA MET A 126 -19.20 7.81 -12.16
C MET A 126 -20.45 6.93 -12.32
N THR A 127 -20.40 5.70 -11.83
CA THR A 127 -21.54 4.77 -11.90
C THR A 127 -22.76 5.33 -11.15
N ALA A 128 -22.51 5.99 -10.02
CA ALA A 128 -23.56 6.62 -9.27
C ALA A 128 -24.16 7.85 -9.95
N LEU A 129 -23.33 8.72 -10.54
CA LEU A 129 -23.80 9.86 -11.33
C LEU A 129 -24.63 9.39 -12.54
N LEU A 130 -24.22 8.31 -13.19
CA LEU A 130 -25.02 7.70 -14.26
C LEU A 130 -26.36 7.18 -13.72
N SER A 131 -26.35 6.52 -12.56
CA SER A 131 -27.58 6.01 -11.91
C SER A 131 -28.55 7.12 -11.50
N LEU A 132 -28.06 8.32 -11.20
CA LEU A 132 -28.87 9.51 -10.90
C LEU A 132 -29.47 10.17 -12.16
N THR A 133 -28.83 10.02 -13.32
CA THR A 133 -29.19 10.74 -14.56
C THR A 133 -30.04 9.91 -15.52
N THR A 134 -29.93 8.58 -15.52
CA THR A 134 -30.80 7.72 -16.32
C THR A 134 -32.16 7.50 -15.65
N LYS A 135 -33.23 8.06 -16.22
CA LYS A 135 -34.61 7.70 -15.88
C LYS A 135 -34.86 6.21 -16.15
N PRO A 136 -35.73 5.53 -15.37
CA PRO A 136 -35.93 4.09 -15.46
C PRO A 136 -36.59 3.56 -16.75
N GLU A 137 -37.02 4.42 -17.68
CA GLU A 137 -37.80 4.01 -18.86
C GLU A 137 -36.99 3.76 -20.13
N ASP A 138 -35.78 4.30 -20.25
CA ASP A 138 -34.89 3.98 -21.38
C ASP A 138 -33.99 2.82 -20.97
N GLY A 139 -34.05 1.73 -21.74
CA GLY A 139 -33.50 0.43 -21.40
C GLY A 139 -32.07 0.44 -20.80
N LYS A 140 -31.76 -0.64 -20.08
CA LYS A 140 -30.49 -0.86 -19.35
C LYS A 140 -29.39 -1.60 -20.17
N PRO A 141 -28.80 -1.07 -21.27
CA PRO A 141 -27.51 -1.55 -21.76
C PRO A 141 -26.31 -0.82 -21.15
N ASN A 142 -26.38 0.51 -20.94
CA ASN A 142 -25.18 1.31 -20.58
C ASN A 142 -24.61 1.00 -19.19
N SER A 143 -25.45 0.72 -18.20
CA SER A 143 -24.97 0.40 -16.84
C SER A 143 -24.23 -0.94 -16.76
N ARG A 144 -24.60 -1.90 -17.63
CA ARG A 144 -23.95 -3.22 -17.67
C ARG A 144 -22.56 -3.15 -18.28
N VAL A 145 -22.38 -2.39 -19.36
CA VAL A 145 -21.07 -2.22 -20.01
C VAL A 145 -20.09 -1.51 -19.08
N VAL A 146 -20.55 -0.46 -18.38
CA VAL A 146 -19.74 0.20 -17.35
C VAL A 146 -19.37 -0.80 -16.27
N SER A 147 -20.34 -1.52 -15.71
CA SER A 147 -20.10 -2.54 -14.67
C SER A 147 -19.12 -3.64 -15.10
N TYR A 148 -19.24 -4.21 -16.30
CA TYR A 148 -18.29 -5.22 -16.80
C TYR A 148 -16.88 -4.63 -16.95
N SER A 149 -16.77 -3.40 -17.45
CA SER A 149 -15.48 -2.69 -17.54
C SER A 149 -14.86 -2.50 -16.15
N LEU A 150 -15.66 -2.28 -15.10
CA LEU A 150 -15.18 -2.23 -13.70
C LEU A 150 -14.61 -3.56 -13.25
N TYR A 151 -15.31 -4.67 -13.50
CA TYR A 151 -14.85 -6.00 -13.07
C TYR A 151 -13.54 -6.39 -13.74
N VAL A 152 -13.41 -6.12 -15.05
CA VAL A 152 -12.15 -6.35 -15.79
C VAL A 152 -11.03 -5.50 -15.19
N TRP A 153 -11.29 -4.22 -14.94
CA TRP A 153 -10.28 -3.31 -14.38
C TRP A 153 -9.86 -3.71 -12.94
N ILE A 154 -10.82 -4.09 -12.09
CA ILE A 154 -10.55 -4.64 -10.75
C ILE A 154 -9.71 -5.93 -10.85
N GLY A 155 -10.02 -6.81 -11.81
CA GLY A 155 -9.24 -8.02 -12.06
C GLY A 155 -7.78 -7.71 -12.41
N ILE A 156 -7.55 -6.77 -13.32
CA ILE A 156 -6.19 -6.32 -13.70
C ILE A 156 -5.44 -5.78 -12.48
N VAL A 157 -6.08 -4.92 -11.70
CA VAL A 157 -5.52 -4.34 -10.48
C VAL A 157 -5.17 -5.42 -9.45
N ALA A 158 -6.08 -6.37 -9.21
CA ALA A 158 -5.86 -7.47 -8.28
C ALA A 158 -4.67 -8.34 -8.71
N ILE A 159 -4.53 -8.64 -10.00
CA ILE A 159 -3.39 -9.38 -10.55
C ILE A 159 -2.09 -8.61 -10.31
N VAL A 160 -2.05 -7.31 -10.61
CA VAL A 160 -0.87 -6.48 -10.36
C VAL A 160 -0.51 -6.48 -8.88
N PHE A 161 -1.49 -6.31 -8.00
CA PHE A 161 -1.27 -6.31 -6.55
C PHE A 161 -0.74 -7.67 -6.06
N LEU A 162 -1.30 -8.78 -6.52
CA LEU A 162 -0.83 -10.13 -6.22
C LEU A 162 0.63 -10.33 -6.64
N VAL A 163 1.03 -9.88 -7.84
CA VAL A 163 2.42 -9.96 -8.30
C VAL A 163 3.37 -9.18 -7.37
N HIS A 164 2.95 -8.01 -6.90
CA HIS A 164 3.75 -7.21 -5.97
C HIS A 164 3.85 -7.88 -4.60
N ILE A 165 2.75 -8.42 -4.06
CA ILE A 165 2.76 -9.18 -2.80
C ILE A 165 3.69 -10.39 -2.90
N VAL A 166 3.58 -11.17 -3.97
CA VAL A 166 4.41 -12.38 -4.17
C VAL A 166 5.90 -11.99 -4.24
N ARG A 167 6.24 -10.92 -4.97
CA ARG A 167 7.62 -10.41 -5.03
C ARG A 167 8.12 -9.93 -3.66
N PHE A 168 7.28 -9.25 -2.88
CA PHE A 168 7.61 -8.82 -1.52
C PHE A 168 7.85 -10.02 -0.61
N LEU A 169 6.92 -10.98 -0.58
CA LEU A 169 7.05 -12.23 0.17
C LEU A 169 8.32 -12.98 -0.23
N ALA A 170 8.60 -13.11 -1.53
CA ALA A 170 9.82 -13.74 -2.02
C ALA A 170 11.09 -13.00 -1.55
N MET A 171 11.08 -11.66 -1.54
CA MET A 171 12.20 -10.87 -1.02
C MET A 171 12.40 -11.09 0.48
N VAL A 172 11.32 -11.06 1.26
CA VAL A 172 11.38 -11.30 2.72
C VAL A 172 11.87 -12.71 3.02
N LEU A 173 11.31 -13.73 2.35
CA LEU A 173 11.73 -15.12 2.51
C LEU A 173 13.19 -15.33 2.15
N ARG A 174 13.68 -14.70 1.07
CA ARG A 174 15.12 -14.74 0.69
C ARG A 174 15.99 -14.10 1.78
N ASN A 175 15.64 -12.92 2.27
CA ASN A 175 16.41 -12.22 3.31
C ASN A 175 16.42 -13.00 4.65
N VAL A 176 15.29 -13.60 5.05
CA VAL A 176 15.22 -14.44 6.26
C VAL A 176 16.06 -15.71 6.08
N LYS A 177 16.01 -16.34 4.90
CA LYS A 177 16.81 -17.54 4.59
C LYS A 177 18.31 -17.26 4.60
N ASP A 178 18.75 -16.14 4.06
CA ASP A 178 20.17 -15.73 4.11
C ASP A 178 20.62 -15.43 5.55
N SER A 179 19.79 -14.76 6.36
CA SER A 179 20.08 -14.53 7.77
C SER A 179 20.20 -15.84 8.57
N GLN A 180 19.35 -16.83 8.28
CA GLN A 180 19.40 -18.16 8.88
C GLN A 180 20.65 -18.94 8.47
N LYS A 181 21.07 -18.87 7.19
CA LYS A 181 22.33 -19.44 6.72
C LYS A 181 23.53 -18.83 7.44
N LEU A 182 23.55 -17.51 7.59
CA LEU A 182 24.61 -16.80 8.30
C LEU A 182 24.70 -17.24 9.77
N LYS A 183 23.56 -17.36 10.47
CA LYS A 183 23.52 -17.86 11.85
C LYS A 183 24.08 -19.29 11.97
N LYS A 184 23.72 -20.20 11.05
CA LYS A 184 24.25 -21.58 11.03
C LYS A 184 25.75 -21.62 10.78
N TRP A 185 26.26 -20.77 9.88
CA TRP A 185 27.69 -20.66 9.63
C TRP A 185 28.45 -20.14 10.86
N ILE A 186 27.93 -19.09 11.51
CA ILE A 186 28.50 -18.56 12.76
C ILE A 186 28.50 -19.62 13.87
N SER A 187 27.40 -20.36 14.07
CA SER A 187 27.37 -21.44 15.07
C SER A 187 28.38 -22.54 14.74
N GLY A 188 28.56 -22.87 13.46
CA GLY A 188 29.57 -23.80 12.98
C GLY A 188 30.99 -23.33 13.30
N CYS A 189 31.34 -22.09 12.96
CA CYS A 189 32.64 -21.49 13.28
C CYS A 189 32.91 -21.42 14.79
N VAL A 190 31.92 -21.05 15.60
CA VAL A 190 32.06 -21.01 17.06
C VAL A 190 32.28 -22.42 17.63
N SER A 191 31.55 -23.43 17.14
CA SER A 191 31.74 -24.82 17.56
C SER A 191 33.13 -25.37 17.17
N TRP A 192 33.61 -25.03 15.98
CA TRP A 192 34.94 -25.42 15.49
C TRP A 192 36.07 -24.74 16.26
N CYS A 193 35.93 -23.45 16.58
CA CYS A 193 36.90 -22.72 17.38
C CYS A 193 36.96 -23.26 18.82
N ARG A 194 35.81 -23.62 19.41
CA ARG A 194 35.73 -24.27 20.72
C ARG A 194 36.38 -25.65 20.73
N SER A 195 36.25 -26.42 19.65
CA SER A 195 36.92 -27.72 19.47
C SER A 195 38.45 -27.58 19.38
N ARG A 196 38.96 -26.55 18.69
CA ARG A 196 40.41 -26.26 18.65
C ARG A 196 40.97 -25.64 19.94
N GLY A 197 40.17 -24.91 20.71
CA GLY A 197 40.54 -24.42 22.03
C GLY A 197 40.79 -25.54 23.05
N ASN A 198 40.04 -26.64 22.96
CA ASN A 198 40.24 -27.83 23.81
C ASN A 198 41.47 -28.68 23.44
N ILE A 199 42.07 -28.48 22.26
CA ILE A 199 43.33 -29.16 21.89
C ILE A 199 44.52 -28.63 22.70
N LYS A 200 44.47 -27.36 23.17
CA LYS A 200 45.53 -26.84 24.06
C LYS A 200 45.51 -27.48 25.47
N ILE A 201 44.36 -27.97 25.94
CA ILE A 201 44.27 -28.67 27.23
C ILE A 201 44.81 -30.10 27.10
N TRP A 202 44.62 -30.75 25.95
CA TRP A 202 45.12 -32.11 25.70
C TRP A 202 46.64 -32.15 25.45
N CYS A 203 47.24 -31.08 24.88
CA CYS A 203 48.70 -30.97 24.76
C CYS A 203 49.42 -30.80 26.10
N ILE A 204 48.80 -30.13 27.09
CA ILE A 204 49.44 -29.93 28.41
C ILE A 204 49.43 -31.25 29.22
N HIS A 205 48.40 -32.09 29.06
CA HIS A 205 48.33 -33.38 29.78
C HIS A 205 49.25 -34.47 29.19
N LEU A 206 49.58 -34.40 27.89
CA LEU A 206 50.47 -35.36 27.22
C LEU A 206 51.96 -35.03 27.35
N VAL A 207 52.32 -33.76 27.58
CA VAL A 207 53.71 -33.35 27.85
C VAL A 207 54.09 -33.59 29.32
N GLY A 208 53.11 -33.64 30.24
CA GLY A 208 53.34 -33.91 31.66
C GLY A 208 53.67 -35.36 32.03
N GLN A 209 53.40 -36.35 31.15
CA GLN A 209 53.69 -37.77 31.40
C GLN A 209 55.06 -38.24 30.88
N ARG A 210 55.87 -37.36 30.27
CA ARG A 210 57.19 -37.72 29.71
C ARG A 210 58.39 -37.23 30.54
N ILE A 211 58.15 -36.67 31.73
CA ILE A 211 59.19 -36.05 32.59
C ILE A 211 59.38 -36.82 33.92
N THR A 212 58.64 -37.91 34.16
CA THR A 212 58.75 -38.71 35.40
C THR A 212 58.98 -40.21 35.17
N ALA A 213 59.73 -40.57 34.12
CA ALA A 213 60.29 -41.92 33.94
C ALA A 213 61.74 -41.82 33.48
#